data_AF-A0A811SQD5-F1
#
_entry.id   AF-A0A811SQD5-F1
#
_cell.length_a   1.000
_cell.length_b   1.000
_cell.length_c   1.000
_cell.angle_alpha   90.00
_cell.angle_beta   90.00
_cell.angle_gamma   90.00
#
_symmetry.space_group_name_H-M   'P 1'
#
loop_
_entity.id
_entity.type
_entity.pdbx_description
1 polymer ?
#
loop_
_entity_poly.entity_id
_entity_poly.type
_entity_poly.pdbx_seq_one_letter_code
_entity_poly.pdbx_strand_id
1 'polypeptide(L)'
;MRDPVTLATGITYDRASIERWLFTDGHATCPVTRRALAPAEMDATPNHTLRRLIQACGQQDAADDDFVLDSPTSTSSPAEDALGVLYSLQPSERSLAQIMERDGDFLDALASVLRRPSYRSRAYGILLLKAMTAVLTPARLMTVSASLVQEVVRVVSDRVSSKAVRAALRVLCRLCPWGRNRVKAVEAGAVAALVDLLLDEGGGRVSDLAVVAIDHLCGCAEGGRSLSRTRRGWPSCPRRSCGCP
;
A
#
# COMPACT_ATOMS: atom_id res chain seq x y z
N MET A 1 -10.00 -8.27 -10.07
CA MET A 1 -9.46 -9.57 -10.52
C MET A 1 -9.30 -10.44 -9.28
N ARG A 2 -9.91 -11.62 -9.25
CA ARG A 2 -9.89 -12.58 -8.13
C ARG A 2 -8.86 -13.68 -8.34
N ASP A 3 -8.75 -14.20 -9.57
CA ASP A 3 -7.73 -15.19 -9.94
C ASP A 3 -7.02 -14.77 -11.23
N PRO A 4 -5.86 -14.07 -11.14
CA PRO A 4 -5.18 -13.53 -12.30
C PRO A 4 -4.44 -14.61 -13.11
N VAL A 5 -4.68 -14.65 -14.42
CA VAL A 5 -4.01 -15.57 -15.37
C VAL A 5 -3.51 -14.83 -16.61
N THR A 6 -2.34 -15.18 -17.11
CA THR A 6 -1.67 -14.54 -18.25
C THR A 6 -1.71 -15.45 -19.46
N LEU A 7 -2.22 -14.92 -20.58
CA LEU A 7 -2.15 -15.58 -21.88
C LEU A 7 -0.75 -15.47 -22.49
N ALA A 8 -0.44 -16.31 -23.49
CA ALA A 8 0.82 -16.22 -24.24
C ALA A 8 1.08 -14.84 -24.87
N THR A 9 0.03 -14.03 -25.05
CA THR A 9 0.13 -12.63 -25.49
C THR A 9 0.74 -11.68 -24.45
N GLY A 10 0.96 -12.14 -23.22
CA GLY A 10 1.48 -11.34 -22.11
C GLY A 10 0.43 -10.50 -21.39
N ILE A 11 -0.85 -10.58 -21.78
CA ILE A 11 -1.94 -9.87 -21.10
C ILE A 11 -2.54 -10.75 -20.00
N THR A 12 -2.77 -10.16 -18.83
CA THR A 12 -3.37 -10.83 -17.67
C THR A 12 -4.87 -10.52 -17.55
N TYR A 13 -5.67 -11.54 -17.31
CA TYR A 13 -7.12 -11.50 -17.16
C TYR A 13 -7.56 -12.15 -15.86
N ASP A 14 -8.80 -11.90 -15.46
CA ASP A 14 -9.46 -12.76 -14.48
C ASP A 14 -9.77 -14.11 -15.13
N ARG A 15 -9.42 -15.22 -14.45
CA ARG A 15 -9.62 -16.58 -14.94
C ARG A 15 -11.05 -16.79 -15.45
N ALA A 16 -12.05 -16.42 -14.64
CA ALA A 16 -13.45 -16.64 -14.99
C ALA A 16 -13.86 -15.86 -16.25
N SER A 17 -13.30 -14.65 -16.43
CA SER A 17 -13.59 -13.83 -17.61
C SER A 17 -12.96 -14.39 -18.88
N ILE A 18 -11.70 -14.85 -18.82
CA ILE A 18 -11.03 -15.36 -20.02
C ILE A 18 -11.46 -16.78 -20.38
N GLU A 19 -11.75 -17.64 -19.39
CA GLU A 19 -12.30 -18.98 -19.64
C GLU A 19 -13.68 -18.89 -20.27
N ARG A 20 -14.51 -17.93 -19.83
CA ARG A 20 -15.79 -17.67 -20.48
C ARG A 20 -15.59 -17.25 -21.95
N TRP A 21 -14.72 -16.29 -22.20
CA TRP A 21 -14.45 -15.80 -23.56
C TRP A 21 -13.95 -16.90 -24.51
N LEU A 22 -12.99 -17.72 -24.07
CA LEU A 22 -12.36 -18.74 -24.90
C LEU A 22 -13.22 -20.00 -25.06
N PHE A 23 -13.87 -20.47 -24.00
CA PHE A 23 -14.51 -21.78 -23.97
C PHE A 23 -16.03 -21.74 -23.95
N THR A 24 -16.63 -20.69 -23.38
CA THR A 24 -18.10 -20.52 -23.37
C THR A 24 -18.58 -19.78 -24.62
N ASP A 25 -17.93 -18.66 -24.94
CA ASP A 25 -18.31 -17.81 -26.06
C ASP A 25 -17.60 -18.23 -27.38
N GLY A 26 -16.61 -19.14 -27.29
CA GLY A 26 -15.96 -19.77 -28.45
C GLY A 26 -14.99 -18.88 -29.22
N HIS A 27 -14.51 -17.78 -28.62
CA HIS A 27 -13.58 -16.88 -29.29
C HIS A 27 -12.15 -17.45 -29.28
N ALA A 28 -11.54 -17.59 -30.46
CA ALA A 28 -10.13 -17.99 -30.61
C ALA A 28 -9.16 -16.80 -30.70
N THR A 29 -9.49 -15.67 -30.04
CA THR A 29 -8.71 -14.43 -30.12
C THR A 29 -8.50 -13.82 -28.74
N CYS A 30 -7.38 -13.11 -28.57
CA CYS A 30 -7.12 -12.34 -27.36
C CYS A 30 -8.02 -11.08 -27.33
N PRO A 31 -8.80 -10.83 -26.25
CA PRO A 31 -9.76 -9.72 -26.20
C PRO A 31 -9.16 -8.33 -26.46
N VAL A 32 -7.92 -8.09 -26.00
CA VAL A 32 -7.29 -6.78 -26.06
C VAL A 32 -6.47 -6.62 -27.35
N THR A 33 -5.60 -7.59 -27.64
CA THR A 33 -4.69 -7.49 -28.80
C THR A 33 -5.36 -7.92 -30.11
N ARG A 34 -6.53 -8.57 -30.03
CA ARG A 34 -7.26 -9.17 -31.16
C ARG A 34 -6.45 -10.19 -31.96
N ARG A 35 -5.32 -10.66 -31.44
CA ARG A 35 -4.48 -11.68 -32.05
C ARG A 35 -5.19 -13.04 -31.96
N ALA A 36 -5.21 -13.79 -33.04
CA ALA A 36 -5.63 -15.19 -33.03
C ALA A 36 -4.71 -16.01 -32.11
N LEU A 37 -5.30 -16.90 -31.32
CA LEU A 37 -4.60 -17.77 -30.39
C LEU A 37 -4.57 -19.18 -30.96
N ALA A 38 -3.39 -19.79 -31.03
CA ALA A 38 -3.30 -21.21 -31.32
C ALA A 38 -3.84 -22.04 -30.13
N PRO A 39 -4.25 -23.30 -30.31
CA PRO A 39 -4.79 -24.13 -29.22
C PRO A 39 -3.86 -24.22 -28.01
N ALA A 40 -2.54 -24.29 -28.21
CA ALA A 40 -1.55 -24.31 -27.13
C ALA A 40 -1.37 -22.96 -26.41
N GLU A 41 -1.82 -21.85 -27.00
CA GLU A 41 -1.76 -20.50 -26.42
C GLU A 41 -3.05 -20.12 -25.67
N MET A 42 -4.09 -20.97 -25.74
CA MET A 42 -5.35 -20.79 -25.01
C MET A 42 -5.23 -21.22 -23.53
N ASP A 43 -4.21 -21.99 -23.19
CA ASP A 43 -3.90 -22.36 -21.80
C ASP A 43 -3.30 -21.15 -21.07
N ALA A 44 -4.12 -20.57 -20.19
CA ALA A 44 -3.72 -19.41 -19.42
C ALA A 44 -2.82 -19.81 -18.23
N THR A 45 -1.67 -19.15 -18.11
CA THR A 45 -0.71 -19.40 -17.02
C THR A 45 -1.09 -18.61 -15.76
N PRO A 46 -1.14 -19.23 -14.56
CA PRO A 46 -1.43 -18.50 -13.33
C PRO A 46 -0.40 -17.39 -13.05
N ASN A 47 -0.86 -16.16 -12.77
CA ASN A 47 0.02 -15.05 -12.39
C ASN A 47 0.11 -14.93 -10.86
N HIS A 48 0.96 -15.77 -10.26
CA HIS A 48 1.13 -15.81 -8.81
C HIS A 48 1.64 -14.48 -8.22
N THR A 49 2.45 -13.72 -8.96
CA THR A 49 2.94 -12.40 -8.54
C THR A 49 1.79 -11.41 -8.41
N LEU A 50 0.97 -11.26 -9.45
CA LEU A 50 -0.17 -10.35 -9.41
C LEU A 50 -1.20 -10.79 -8.36
N ARG A 51 -1.40 -12.10 -8.19
CA ARG A 51 -2.29 -12.63 -7.15
C ARG A 51 -1.84 -12.23 -5.75
N ARG A 52 -0.53 -12.31 -5.46
CA ARG A 52 0.04 -11.85 -4.19
C ARG A 52 -0.13 -10.35 -3.99
N LEU A 53 0.10 -9.54 -5.02
CA LEU A 53 -0.08 -8.08 -4.96
C LEU A 53 -1.54 -7.70 -4.68
N ILE A 54 -2.50 -8.33 -5.36
CA ILE A 54 -3.94 -8.12 -5.11
C ILE A 54 -4.31 -8.47 -3.66
N GLN A 55 -3.77 -9.57 -3.14
CA GLN A 55 -4.01 -10.02 -1.76
C GLN A 55 -3.37 -9.09 -0.72
N ALA A 56 -2.18 -8.53 -1.01
CA ALA A 56 -1.42 -7.72 -0.07
C ALA A 56 -2.21 -6.52 0.47
N CYS A 57 -2.94 -5.78 -0.37
CA CYS A 57 -3.79 -4.67 0.09
C CYS A 57 -5.19 -5.11 0.57
N GLY A 58 -5.63 -6.33 0.26
CA GLY A 58 -6.99 -6.84 0.55
C GLY A 58 -7.13 -7.58 1.88
N GLN A 59 -6.06 -8.20 2.39
CA GLN A 59 -6.12 -8.96 3.65
C GLN A 59 -6.06 -8.05 4.89
N GLN A 60 -6.96 -8.29 5.84
CA GLN A 60 -6.72 -8.01 7.26
C GLN A 60 -5.75 -9.08 7.78
N ASP A 61 -4.71 -8.68 8.52
CA ASP A 61 -3.83 -9.67 9.15
C ASP A 61 -4.64 -10.45 10.18
N ALA A 62 -4.69 -11.77 10.04
CA ALA A 62 -4.87 -12.64 11.20
C ALA A 62 -3.68 -12.34 12.13
N ALA A 63 -4.00 -11.88 13.35
CA ALA A 63 -3.14 -11.61 14.49
C ALA A 63 -1.63 -11.85 14.25
N ASP A 64 -0.92 -10.83 13.75
CA ASP A 64 0.51 -10.67 14.12
C ASP A 64 0.53 -10.14 15.56
N ASP A 65 0.23 -11.05 16.49
CA ASP A 65 0.57 -11.02 17.92
C ASP A 65 2.08 -11.31 17.96
N ASP A 66 2.98 -10.40 18.32
CA ASP A 66 3.06 -9.64 19.56
C ASP A 66 3.96 -8.43 19.25
N PHE A 67 3.46 -7.20 19.38
CA PHE A 67 4.32 -6.01 19.32
C PHE A 67 4.50 -5.50 20.73
N VAL A 68 5.38 -6.20 21.46
CA VAL A 68 6.01 -5.63 22.64
C VAL A 68 7.00 -4.59 22.11
N LEU A 69 6.62 -3.32 22.19
CA LEU A 69 7.64 -2.28 22.31
C LEU A 69 8.37 -2.61 23.61
N ASP A 70 9.61 -3.10 23.47
CA ASP A 70 10.45 -3.54 24.57
C ASP A 70 10.30 -2.62 25.80
N SER A 71 10.15 -3.25 26.97
CA SER A 71 9.79 -2.65 28.25
C SER A 71 10.81 -1.58 28.73
N PRO A 72 10.44 -0.70 29.68
CA PRO A 72 10.78 0.71 29.68
C PRO A 72 12.17 1.01 30.25
N THR A 73 12.98 1.78 29.52
CA THR A 73 14.11 2.52 30.11
C THR A 73 14.09 4.00 29.73
N SER A 74 12.96 4.52 29.27
CA SER A 74 12.79 5.94 29.01
C SER A 74 11.46 6.39 29.60
N THR A 75 11.48 7.52 30.30
CA THR A 75 10.31 8.21 30.86
C THR A 75 9.22 8.30 29.80
N SER A 76 8.26 7.36 29.79
CA SER A 76 7.15 7.38 28.86
C SER A 76 6.28 8.57 29.19
N SER A 77 5.87 9.31 28.17
CA SER A 77 4.88 10.35 28.38
C SER A 77 3.55 9.67 28.76
N PRO A 78 2.74 10.23 29.69
CA PRO A 78 1.40 9.71 29.97
C PRO A 78 0.53 9.56 28.71
N ALA A 79 0.79 10.39 27.69
CA ALA A 79 0.11 10.30 26.40
C ALA A 79 0.55 9.07 25.57
N GLU A 80 1.79 8.62 25.70
CA GLU A 80 2.29 7.40 25.04
C GLU A 80 1.69 6.16 25.68
N ASP A 81 1.62 6.14 27.01
CA ASP A 81 1.02 5.04 27.76
C ASP A 81 -0.48 4.95 27.46
N ALA A 82 -1.19 6.09 27.37
CA ALA A 82 -2.58 6.13 26.95
C ALA A 82 -2.79 5.58 25.51
N LEU A 83 -1.90 5.92 24.56
CA LEU A 83 -1.94 5.38 23.20
C LEU A 83 -1.68 3.87 23.17
N GLY A 84 -0.72 3.41 23.99
CA GLY A 84 -0.41 2.00 24.15
C GLY A 84 -1.62 1.23 24.68
N VAL A 85 -2.25 1.71 25.75
CA VAL A 85 -3.48 1.13 26.31
C VAL A 85 -4.60 1.12 25.26
N LEU A 86 -4.83 2.24 24.56
CA LEU A 86 -5.87 2.33 23.55
C LEU A 86 -5.67 1.31 22.41
N TYR A 87 -4.42 1.09 22.00
CA TYR A 87 -4.10 0.04 21.03
C TYR A 87 -4.30 -1.37 21.61
N SER A 88 -3.88 -1.61 22.85
CA SER A 88 -4.04 -2.91 23.52
C SER A 88 -5.51 -3.29 23.75
N LEU A 89 -6.41 -2.32 23.83
CA LEU A 89 -7.86 -2.58 23.90
C LEU A 89 -8.43 -3.21 22.63
N GLN A 90 -7.70 -3.20 21.50
CA GLN A 90 -8.11 -3.76 20.21
C GLN A 90 -9.58 -3.44 19.88
N PRO A 91 -9.94 -2.16 19.75
CA PRO A 91 -11.33 -1.76 19.62
C PRO A 91 -11.97 -2.40 18.39
N SER A 92 -13.18 -2.93 18.58
CA SER A 92 -13.95 -3.54 17.49
C SER A 92 -14.25 -2.52 16.40
N GLU A 93 -14.41 -2.99 15.16
CA GLU A 93 -14.76 -2.14 14.02
C GLU A 93 -16.02 -1.29 14.27
N ARG A 94 -17.02 -1.85 14.98
CA ARG A 94 -18.24 -1.14 15.35
C ARG A 94 -17.96 0.02 16.32
N SER A 95 -17.12 -0.20 17.32
CA SER A 95 -16.72 0.84 18.27
C SER A 95 -15.97 1.96 17.56
N LEU A 96 -15.03 1.61 16.69
CA LEU A 96 -14.28 2.58 15.90
C LEU A 96 -15.19 3.39 14.98
N ALA A 97 -16.14 2.75 14.29
CA ALA A 97 -17.12 3.44 13.46
C ALA A 97 -17.96 4.44 14.28
N GLN A 98 -18.43 4.05 15.47
CA GLN A 98 -19.16 4.94 16.38
C GLN A 98 -18.31 6.14 16.82
N ILE A 99 -17.02 5.93 17.14
CA ILE A 99 -16.11 7.04 17.49
C ILE A 99 -16.00 8.02 16.31
N MET A 100 -15.88 7.51 15.08
CA MET A 100 -15.78 8.34 13.87
C MET A 100 -17.05 9.13 13.55
N GLU A 101 -18.22 8.58 13.89
CA GLU A 101 -19.50 9.28 13.70
C GLU A 101 -19.68 10.40 14.72
N ARG A 102 -19.17 10.24 15.94
CA ARG A 102 -19.32 11.23 17.01
C ARG A 102 -18.25 12.32 16.98
N ASP A 103 -17.03 11.97 16.56
CA ASP A 103 -15.90 12.88 16.53
C ASP A 103 -15.28 12.95 15.13
N GLY A 104 -15.56 14.07 14.46
CA GLY A 104 -15.09 14.35 13.11
C GLY A 104 -13.58 14.60 13.03
N ASP A 105 -12.94 15.00 14.13
CA ASP A 105 -11.58 15.52 14.16
C ASP A 105 -10.56 14.47 14.61
N PHE A 106 -11.02 13.25 14.91
CA PHE A 106 -10.17 12.16 15.40
C PHE A 106 -9.01 11.82 14.45
N LEU A 107 -9.22 11.91 13.13
CA LEU A 107 -8.15 11.69 12.15
C LEU A 107 -7.06 12.76 12.23
N ASP A 108 -7.43 14.02 12.47
CA ASP A 108 -6.47 15.11 12.64
C ASP A 108 -5.76 15.02 13.99
N ALA A 109 -6.44 14.53 15.03
CA ALA A 109 -5.80 14.17 16.29
C ALA A 109 -4.74 13.08 16.09
N LEU A 110 -5.02 12.01 15.32
CA LEU A 110 -4.02 11.01 14.97
C LEU A 110 -2.88 11.59 14.12
N ALA A 111 -3.16 12.49 13.18
CA ALA A 111 -2.11 13.20 12.44
C ALA A 111 -1.18 13.97 13.40
N SER A 112 -1.74 14.62 14.43
CA SER A 112 -0.94 15.32 15.44
C SER A 112 -0.06 14.38 16.28
N VAL A 113 -0.54 13.15 16.55
CA VAL A 113 0.23 12.11 17.24
C VAL A 113 1.40 11.64 16.37
N LEU A 114 1.16 11.41 15.07
CA LEU A 114 2.18 10.98 14.12
C LEU A 114 3.27 12.03 13.87
N ARG A 115 2.97 13.32 14.10
CA ARG A 115 3.93 14.42 14.00
C ARG A 115 4.94 14.46 15.15
N ARG A 116 4.62 13.83 16.29
CA ARG A 116 5.48 13.84 17.47
C ARG A 116 6.80 13.13 17.17
N PRO A 117 7.94 13.60 17.72
CA PRO A 117 9.24 12.98 17.47
C PRO A 117 9.36 11.57 18.07
N SER A 118 8.46 11.19 18.99
CA SER A 118 8.49 9.90 19.64
C SER A 118 8.15 8.76 18.68
N TYR A 119 9.08 7.82 18.58
CA TYR A 119 8.91 6.56 17.88
C TYR A 119 7.67 5.78 18.35
N ARG A 120 7.45 5.67 19.67
CA ARG A 120 6.34 4.90 20.25
C ARG A 120 5.00 5.54 19.90
N SER A 121 4.88 6.86 20.06
CA SER A 121 3.68 7.61 19.68
C SER A 121 3.31 7.37 18.22
N ARG A 122 4.30 7.43 17.33
CA ARG A 122 4.12 7.23 15.89
C ARG A 122 3.73 5.80 15.55
N ALA A 123 4.35 4.81 16.20
CA ALA A 123 4.04 3.40 16.03
C ALA A 123 2.61 3.07 16.47
N TYR A 124 2.19 3.47 17.68
CA TYR A 124 0.81 3.26 18.12
C TYR A 124 -0.19 4.07 17.30
N GLY A 125 0.14 5.32 16.97
CA GLY A 125 -0.70 6.19 16.14
C GLY A 125 -0.98 5.59 14.76
N ILE A 126 0.02 5.03 14.08
CA ILE A 126 -0.18 4.45 12.75
C ILE A 126 -0.94 3.12 12.80
N LEU A 127 -0.77 2.35 13.87
CA LEU A 127 -1.50 1.11 14.10
C LEU A 127 -3.00 1.37 14.34
N LEU A 128 -3.31 2.38 15.16
CA LEU A 128 -4.68 2.85 15.37
C LEU A 128 -5.26 3.42 14.07
N LEU A 129 -4.49 4.23 13.33
CA LEU A 129 -4.94 4.76 12.05
C LEU A 129 -5.25 3.65 11.05
N LYS A 130 -4.44 2.58 10.99
CA LYS A 130 -4.71 1.40 10.17
C LYS A 130 -6.09 0.81 10.50
N ALA A 131 -6.39 0.59 11.78
CA ALA A 131 -7.69 0.09 12.22
C ALA A 131 -8.83 1.05 11.85
N MET A 132 -8.65 2.36 12.03
CA MET A 132 -9.64 3.37 11.66
C MET A 132 -9.93 3.40 10.16
N THR A 133 -8.89 3.32 9.33
CA THR A 133 -9.09 3.35 7.88
C THR A 133 -9.83 2.12 7.34
N ALA A 134 -9.88 1.02 8.09
CA ALA A 134 -10.66 -0.16 7.76
C ALA A 134 -12.18 0.09 7.88
N VAL A 135 -12.60 0.99 8.77
CA VAL A 135 -14.03 1.29 9.04
C VAL A 135 -14.51 2.60 8.41
N LEU A 136 -13.59 3.40 7.88
CA LEU A 136 -13.90 4.67 7.22
C LEU A 136 -14.85 4.47 6.02
N THR A 137 -15.91 5.29 5.97
CA THR A 137 -16.82 5.36 4.82
C THR A 137 -16.11 5.97 3.61
N PRO A 138 -16.54 5.65 2.38
CA PRO A 138 -16.01 6.24 1.15
C PRO A 138 -15.99 7.78 1.17
N ALA A 139 -17.06 8.41 1.69
CA ALA A 139 -17.16 9.86 1.79
C ALA A 139 -16.02 10.45 2.65
N ARG A 140 -15.69 9.81 3.77
CA ARG A 140 -14.64 10.25 4.69
C ARG A 140 -13.24 9.97 4.13
N LEU A 141 -13.05 8.89 3.37
CA LEU A 141 -11.78 8.61 2.69
C LEU A 141 -11.44 9.68 1.63
N MET A 142 -12.44 10.28 0.99
CA MET A 142 -12.25 11.37 0.04
C MET A 142 -11.85 12.71 0.70
N THR A 143 -12.16 12.90 1.98
CA THR A 143 -11.97 14.17 2.71
C THR A 143 -10.80 14.13 3.70
N VAL A 144 -9.94 13.11 3.64
CA VAL A 144 -8.75 13.01 4.50
C VAL A 144 -7.84 14.23 4.31
N SER A 145 -7.35 14.81 5.42
CA SER A 145 -6.48 15.98 5.41
C SER A 145 -5.11 15.69 4.79
N ALA A 146 -4.48 16.70 4.18
CA ALA A 146 -3.14 16.56 3.61
C ALA A 146 -2.08 16.29 4.69
N SER A 147 -2.28 16.87 5.88
CA SER A 147 -1.45 16.63 7.07
C SER A 147 -1.41 15.14 7.43
N LEU A 148 -2.55 14.45 7.46
CA LEU A 148 -2.58 13.03 7.78
C LEU A 148 -1.79 12.21 6.74
N VAL A 149 -2.01 12.47 5.46
CA VAL A 149 -1.30 11.75 4.37
C VAL A 149 0.21 11.98 4.48
N GLN A 150 0.62 13.22 4.72
CA GLN A 150 2.03 13.57 4.90
C GLN A 150 2.67 12.80 6.06
N GLU A 151 2.01 12.74 7.22
CA GLU A 151 2.57 12.04 8.38
C GLU A 151 2.61 10.50 8.17
N VAL A 152 1.66 9.93 7.41
CA VAL A 152 1.71 8.51 7.00
C VAL A 152 2.93 8.24 6.11
N VAL A 153 3.18 9.10 5.11
CA VAL A 153 4.36 9.00 4.24
C VAL A 153 5.65 9.18 5.05
N ARG A 154 5.64 10.07 6.04
CA ARG A 154 6.77 10.28 6.95
C ARG A 154 7.07 9.04 7.80
N VAL A 155 6.06 8.28 8.26
CA VAL A 155 6.28 7.00 8.97
C VAL A 155 6.98 5.98 8.08
N VAL A 156 6.64 5.93 6.78
CA VAL A 156 7.35 5.09 5.81
C VAL A 156 8.79 5.56 5.62
N SER A 157 8.98 6.87 5.45
CA SER A 157 10.29 7.50 5.19
C SER A 157 11.26 7.33 6.35
N ASP A 158 10.78 7.53 7.58
CA ASP A 158 11.61 7.47 8.79
C ASP A 158 11.87 6.04 9.26
N ARG A 159 11.35 5.02 8.55
CA ARG A 159 11.55 3.60 8.85
C ARG A 159 11.30 3.26 10.32
N VAL A 160 10.24 3.81 10.91
CA VAL A 160 9.95 3.69 12.35
C VAL A 160 10.09 2.22 12.78
N SER A 161 9.16 1.34 12.42
CA SER A 161 9.35 -0.10 12.66
C SER A 161 8.83 -0.88 11.46
N SER A 162 9.30 -2.10 11.22
CA SER A 162 8.75 -2.92 10.14
C SER A 162 7.23 -3.10 10.28
N LYS A 163 6.70 -3.14 11.52
CA LYS A 163 5.26 -3.20 11.80
C LYS A 163 4.56 -1.87 11.50
N ALA A 164 5.15 -0.74 11.88
CA ALA A 164 4.62 0.61 11.64
C ALA A 164 4.66 0.96 10.14
N VAL A 165 5.75 0.64 9.43
CA VAL A 165 5.88 0.79 7.99
C VAL A 165 4.84 -0.07 7.28
N ARG A 166 4.70 -1.35 7.65
CA ARG A 166 3.64 -2.22 7.08
C ARG A 166 2.24 -1.65 7.30
N ALA A 167 1.96 -1.13 8.50
CA ALA A 167 0.69 -0.47 8.80
C ALA A 167 0.48 0.79 7.95
N ALA A 168 1.51 1.64 7.82
CA ALA A 168 1.49 2.84 6.97
C ALA A 168 1.23 2.49 5.50
N LEU A 169 1.89 1.45 4.97
CA LEU A 169 1.67 1.00 3.61
C LEU A 169 0.23 0.53 3.37
N ARG A 170 -0.40 -0.13 4.35
CA ARG A 170 -1.83 -0.49 4.24
C ARG A 170 -2.73 0.72 4.27
N VAL A 171 -2.42 1.70 5.12
CA VAL A 171 -3.14 2.99 5.11
C VAL A 171 -3.00 3.63 3.72
N LEU A 172 -1.80 3.65 3.12
CA LEU A 172 -1.60 4.15 1.76
C LEU A 172 -2.37 3.35 0.70
N CYS A 173 -2.37 2.01 0.75
CA CYS A 173 -3.20 1.16 -0.11
C CYS A 173 -4.70 1.52 -0.02
N ARG A 174 -5.18 1.95 1.15
CA ARG A 174 -6.58 2.31 1.37
C ARG A 174 -6.91 3.74 0.94
N LEU A 175 -5.96 4.66 1.09
CA LEU A 175 -6.13 6.08 0.77
C LEU A 175 -5.89 6.40 -0.71
N CYS A 176 -4.88 5.77 -1.34
CA CYS A 176 -4.45 6.10 -2.70
C CYS A 176 -5.36 5.61 -3.85
N PRO A 177 -6.36 4.74 -3.67
CA PRO A 177 -7.38 4.55 -4.70
C PRO A 177 -8.15 5.83 -5.02
N TRP A 178 -8.21 6.78 -4.08
CA TRP A 178 -8.89 8.07 -4.24
C TRP A 178 -7.96 9.12 -4.86
N GLY A 179 -8.32 9.66 -6.04
CA GLY A 179 -7.46 10.56 -6.82
C GLY A 179 -6.87 11.76 -6.06
N ARG A 180 -7.68 12.42 -5.22
CA ARG A 180 -7.21 13.55 -4.38
C ARG A 180 -6.12 13.16 -3.38
N ASN A 181 -6.18 11.94 -2.86
CA ASN A 181 -5.18 11.44 -1.92
C ASN A 181 -3.89 11.02 -2.63
N ARG A 182 -3.96 10.59 -3.90
CA ARG A 182 -2.78 10.32 -4.73
C ARG A 182 -1.92 11.58 -4.86
N VAL A 183 -2.54 12.71 -5.20
CA VAL A 183 -1.85 13.99 -5.36
C VAL A 183 -1.15 14.38 -4.06
N LYS A 184 -1.87 14.35 -2.94
CA LYS A 184 -1.32 14.65 -1.60
C LYS A 184 -0.14 13.73 -1.24
N ALA A 185 -0.25 12.43 -1.53
CA ALA A 185 0.80 11.46 -1.25
C ALA A 185 2.04 11.69 -2.12
N VAL A 186 1.85 12.00 -3.41
CA VAL A 186 2.96 12.35 -4.32
C VAL A 186 3.65 13.64 -3.86
N GLU A 187 2.90 14.68 -3.49
CA GLU A 187 3.44 15.94 -2.96
C GLU A 187 4.19 15.75 -1.63
N ALA A 188 3.72 14.81 -0.79
CA ALA A 188 4.41 14.42 0.44
C ALA A 188 5.67 13.57 0.21
N GLY A 189 6.03 13.26 -1.04
CA GLY A 189 7.25 12.50 -1.37
C GLY A 189 7.09 10.98 -1.30
N ALA A 190 5.87 10.45 -1.33
CA ALA A 190 5.62 9.01 -1.18
C ALA A 190 6.37 8.14 -2.21
N VAL A 191 6.49 8.60 -3.45
CA VAL A 191 7.17 7.83 -4.51
C VAL A 191 8.64 7.60 -4.18
N ALA A 192 9.34 8.63 -3.70
CA ALA A 192 10.75 8.50 -3.30
C ALA A 192 10.89 7.54 -2.11
N ALA A 193 10.11 7.76 -1.05
CA ALA A 193 10.15 6.95 0.17
C ALA A 193 9.87 5.46 -0.07
N LEU A 194 8.98 5.14 -1.02
CA LEU A 194 8.64 3.77 -1.41
C LEU A 194 9.71 3.13 -2.29
N VAL A 195 10.32 3.89 -3.21
CA VAL A 195 11.45 3.39 -4.01
C VAL A 195 12.63 3.07 -3.10
N ASP A 196 12.97 3.99 -2.19
CA ASP A 196 14.04 3.76 -1.21
C ASP A 196 13.72 2.52 -0.36
N LEU A 197 12.44 2.31 0.00
CA LEU A 197 12.03 1.13 0.80
C LEU A 197 12.29 -0.18 0.06
N LEU A 198 12.00 -0.19 -1.25
CA LEU A 198 12.23 -1.35 -2.09
C LEU A 198 13.71 -1.62 -2.36
N LEU A 199 14.56 -0.59 -2.31
CA LEU A 199 16.01 -0.73 -2.45
C LEU A 199 16.64 -1.26 -1.16
N ASP A 200 16.14 -0.83 0.01
CA ASP A 200 16.67 -1.23 1.31
C ASP A 200 16.19 -2.63 1.75
N GLU A 201 14.94 -3.01 1.44
CA GLU A 201 14.34 -4.27 1.91
C GLU A 201 14.50 -5.39 0.86
N GLY A 202 15.21 -6.45 1.25
CA GLY A 202 15.40 -7.67 0.45
C GLY A 202 14.14 -8.53 0.33
N GLY A 203 13.13 -8.07 -0.40
CA GLY A 203 11.90 -8.82 -0.73
C GLY A 203 10.97 -9.16 0.44
N GLY A 204 9.68 -9.36 0.17
CA GLY A 204 8.70 -9.79 1.17
C GLY A 204 7.37 -9.04 1.11
N ARG A 205 6.52 -9.21 2.15
CA ARG A 205 5.17 -8.60 2.21
C ARG A 205 5.20 -7.06 2.23
N VAL A 206 6.24 -6.47 2.81
CA VAL A 206 6.45 -5.01 2.82
C VAL A 206 6.73 -4.53 1.39
N SER A 207 7.58 -5.25 0.65
CA SER A 207 7.85 -4.98 -0.76
C SER A 207 6.60 -5.13 -1.63
N ASP A 208 5.78 -6.17 -1.41
CA ASP A 208 4.53 -6.37 -2.13
C ASP A 208 3.57 -5.17 -1.93
N LEU A 209 3.39 -4.73 -0.69
CA LEU A 209 2.57 -3.56 -0.36
C LEU A 209 3.13 -2.26 -0.96
N ALA A 210 4.45 -2.08 -0.95
CA ALA A 210 5.09 -0.91 -1.53
C ALA A 210 4.91 -0.85 -3.04
N VAL A 211 5.01 -1.98 -3.74
CA VAL A 211 4.73 -2.07 -5.18
C VAL A 211 3.28 -1.67 -5.49
N VAL A 212 2.30 -2.16 -4.72
CA VAL A 212 0.89 -1.77 -4.95
C VAL A 212 0.66 -0.29 -4.64
N ALA A 213 1.28 0.24 -3.58
CA ALA A 213 1.20 1.67 -3.29
C ALA A 213 1.79 2.51 -4.44
N ILE A 214 2.93 2.10 -5.00
CA ILE A 214 3.52 2.75 -6.18
C ILE A 214 2.57 2.68 -7.37
N ASP A 215 1.96 1.52 -7.67
CA ASP A 215 0.99 1.38 -8.76
C ASP A 215 -0.18 2.37 -8.63
N HIS A 216 -0.77 2.46 -7.43
CA HIS A 216 -1.83 3.43 -7.15
C HIS A 216 -1.39 4.88 -7.37
N LEU A 217 -0.17 5.23 -6.98
CA LEU A 217 0.39 6.57 -7.18
C LEU A 217 0.73 6.84 -8.66
N CYS A 218 1.24 5.85 -9.39
CA CYS A 218 1.53 5.96 -10.83
C CYS A 218 0.25 6.06 -11.69
N GLY A 219 -0.91 5.74 -11.13
CA GLY A 219 -2.22 6.03 -11.73
C GLY A 219 -2.58 7.53 -11.83
N CYS A 220 -1.69 8.46 -11.46
CA CYS A 220 -1.82 9.90 -11.74
C CYS A 220 -0.59 10.45 -12.51
N ALA A 221 -0.79 11.51 -13.30
CA ALA A 221 0.26 12.09 -14.15
C ALA A 221 1.45 12.60 -13.33
N GLU A 222 1.19 13.17 -12.15
CA GLU A 222 2.18 13.65 -11.19
C GLU A 222 3.01 12.50 -10.61
N GLY A 223 2.37 11.37 -10.27
CA GLY A 223 3.05 10.19 -9.76
C GLY A 223 3.97 9.55 -10.79
N GLY A 224 3.52 9.44 -12.05
CA GLY A 224 4.37 8.97 -13.16
C GLY A 224 5.58 9.89 -13.41
N ARG A 225 5.37 11.22 -13.35
CA ARG A 225 6.46 12.20 -13.46
C ARG A 225 7.44 12.11 -12.30
N SER A 226 6.96 11.95 -11.07
CA SER A 226 7.80 11.79 -9.89
C SER A 226 8.69 10.55 -10.00
N LEU A 227 8.12 9.40 -10.38
CA LEU A 227 8.89 8.16 -10.61
C LEU A 227 9.96 8.35 -11.70
N SER A 228 9.62 9.06 -12.78
CA SER A 228 10.58 9.36 -13.85
C SER A 228 11.72 10.29 -13.41
N ARG A 229 11.47 11.19 -12.45
CA ARG A 229 12.48 12.09 -11.87
C ARG A 229 13.39 11.34 -10.90
N THR A 230 12.85 10.49 -10.04
CA THR A 230 13.64 9.60 -9.20
C THR A 230 14.58 8.73 -10.05
N ARG A 231 14.10 8.26 -11.22
CA ARG A 231 14.93 7.53 -12.19
C ARG A 231 15.99 8.38 -12.89
N ARG A 232 15.78 9.70 -13.05
CA ARG A 232 16.74 10.64 -13.66
C ARG A 232 17.77 11.21 -12.67
N GLY A 233 17.50 11.13 -11.37
CA GLY A 233 18.48 11.42 -10.32
C GLY A 233 19.52 10.32 -10.09
N TRP A 234 19.38 9.19 -10.80
CA TRP A 234 20.34 8.10 -10.80
C TRP A 234 21.62 8.58 -11.51
N PRO A 235 22.80 8.56 -10.87
CA PRO A 235 24.05 8.71 -11.60
C PRO A 235 24.08 7.60 -12.65
N SER A 236 24.26 7.99 -13.91
CA SER A 236 24.27 7.10 -15.06
C SER A 236 24.99 5.80 -14.71
N CYS A 237 24.31 4.65 -14.78
CA CYS A 237 24.97 3.35 -14.73
C CYS A 237 26.22 3.45 -15.59
N PRO A 238 27.43 3.23 -15.04
CA PRO A 238 28.61 3.21 -15.87
C PRO A 238 28.38 2.08 -16.87
N ARG A 239 28.31 2.42 -18.15
CA ARG A 239 28.38 1.47 -19.26
C ARG A 239 29.72 0.73 -19.13
N ARG A 240 29.79 -0.28 -18.28
CA ARG A 240 30.88 -1.26 -18.29
C ARG A 240 30.51 -2.32 -19.31
N SER A 241 31.05 -2.12 -20.51
CA SER A 241 31.78 -3.14 -21.25
C SER A 241 31.12 -4.53 -21.31
N CYS A 242 30.06 -4.66 -22.10
CA CYS A 242 29.79 -5.92 -22.79
C CYS A 242 30.56 -5.85 -24.11
N GLY A 243 31.75 -6.46 -24.14
CA GLY A 243 32.41 -6.81 -25.39
C GLY A 243 31.64 -7.97 -26.02
N CYS A 244 31.12 -7.74 -27.22
CA CYS A 244 30.72 -8.82 -28.12
C CYS A 244 31.90 -9.14 -29.05
N PRO A 245 32.24 -10.41 -29.31
CA PRO A 245 32.45 -10.84 -30.68
C PRO A 245 31.14 -10.81 -31.48
#